data_AF-R9K007-F1
#
_entry.id   AF-R9K007-F1
#
_cell.length_a   1.000
_cell.length_b   1.000
_cell.length_c   1.000
_cell.angle_alpha   90.00
_cell.angle_beta   90.00
_cell.angle_gamma   90.00
#
_symmetry.space_group_name_H-M   'P 1'
#
loop_
_entity.id
_entity.type
_entity.pdbx_description
1 polymer ?
#
loop_
_entity_poly.entity_id
_entity_poly.type
_entity_poly.pdbx_seq_one_letter_code
_entity_poly.pdbx_strand_id
1 'polypeptide(L)'
;MGLNIQSIFIPTTEMLSHSKDFLAMNQKYTMPFDGTQVDIIVNASLPETREVPAAMNGILDKISDVIDGKVILEDDSFYVVKRDGRKIDFSLEAEGLRKFGLLWKLIRNGLLESGTVLLWEEPEANLNPELYPLAAEILLELQKNGVQIFVATHNYNFAKYLEIRRMEKEQVTGASMGA
;
A
#
# COMPACT_ATOMS: atom_id res chain seq x y z
N MET A 1 -24.34 -13.80 12.11
CA MET A 1 -22.95 -14.09 11.68
C MET A 1 -22.46 -12.83 10.97
N GLY A 2 -21.66 -12.00 11.63
CA GLY A 2 -21.02 -10.89 10.93
C GLY A 2 -19.99 -11.47 9.96
N LEU A 3 -20.01 -11.05 8.70
CA LEU A 3 -18.92 -11.33 7.77
C LEU A 3 -17.68 -10.64 8.35
N ASN A 4 -16.72 -11.41 8.86
CA ASN A 4 -15.41 -10.88 9.25
C ASN A 4 -14.63 -10.64 7.95
N ILE A 5 -14.91 -9.51 7.31
CA ILE A 5 -14.25 -9.08 6.08
C ILE A 5 -12.92 -8.45 6.49
N GLN A 6 -11.82 -8.95 5.95
CA GLN A 6 -10.50 -8.39 6.22
C GLN A 6 -10.43 -6.96 5.68
N SER A 7 -10.24 -6.02 6.59
CA SER A 7 -10.13 -4.59 6.28
C SER A 7 -8.75 -4.07 6.66
N ILE A 8 -8.07 -3.42 5.72
CA ILE A 8 -6.80 -2.75 5.93
C ILE A 8 -7.04 -1.24 5.84
N PHE A 9 -6.60 -0.52 6.86
CA PHE A 9 -6.63 0.94 6.89
C PHE A 9 -5.20 1.47 6.83
N ILE A 10 -4.92 2.32 5.84
CA ILE A 10 -3.64 3.03 5.71
C ILE A 10 -3.87 4.51 6.07
N PRO A 11 -3.36 4.99 7.22
CA PRO A 11 -3.48 6.38 7.62
C PRO A 11 -2.60 7.30 6.77
N THR A 12 -2.88 8.60 6.79
CA THR A 12 -2.04 9.63 6.14
C THR A 12 -0.60 9.64 6.68
N THR A 13 -0.44 9.43 7.99
CA THR A 13 0.87 9.43 8.66
C THR A 13 1.65 8.17 8.33
N GLU A 14 2.88 8.33 7.84
CA GLU A 14 3.79 7.22 7.60
C GLU A 14 4.35 6.69 8.94
N MET A 15 4.16 5.39 9.20
CA MET A 15 4.45 4.78 10.51
C MET A 15 5.63 3.79 10.52
N LEU A 16 6.03 3.25 9.37
CA LEU A 16 7.00 2.14 9.29
C LEU A 16 8.43 2.60 9.60
N SER A 17 8.77 3.86 9.30
CA SER A 17 10.08 4.46 9.60
C SER A 17 10.44 4.49 11.09
N HIS A 18 9.44 4.41 11.99
CA HIS A 18 9.62 4.44 13.45
C HIS A 18 9.01 3.24 14.15
N SER A 19 8.73 2.17 13.40
CA SER A 19 8.02 0.97 13.85
C SER A 19 8.55 0.39 15.17
N LYS A 20 9.87 0.14 15.28
CA LYS A 20 10.50 -0.41 16.47
C LYS A 20 10.26 0.42 17.74
N ASP A 21 10.61 1.70 17.70
CA ASP A 21 10.48 2.60 18.86
C ASP A 21 9.00 2.80 19.21
N PHE A 22 8.16 2.94 18.19
CA PHE A 22 6.73 3.12 18.35
C PHE A 22 6.08 1.92 19.03
N LEU A 23 6.36 0.69 18.57
CA LEU A 23 5.83 -0.53 19.17
C LEU A 23 6.32 -0.72 20.61
N ALA A 24 7.60 -0.47 20.88
CA ALA A 24 8.16 -0.56 22.22
C ALA A 24 7.50 0.44 23.19
N MET A 25 7.23 1.66 22.74
CA MET A 25 6.54 2.68 23.53
C MET A 25 5.06 2.32 23.75
N ASN A 26 4.35 1.90 22.70
CA ASN A 26 2.93 1.56 22.75
C ASN A 26 2.63 0.37 23.66
N GLN A 27 3.57 -0.56 23.83
CA GLN A 27 3.43 -1.67 24.78
C GLN A 27 3.46 -1.23 26.25
N LYS A 28 4.17 -0.13 26.56
CA LYS A 28 4.43 0.29 27.94
C LYS A 28 3.60 1.50 28.38
N TYR A 29 3.19 2.34 27.44
CA TYR A 29 2.55 3.62 27.72
C TYR A 29 1.27 3.81 26.90
N THR A 30 0.28 4.48 27.49
CA THR A 30 -0.86 5.01 26.73
C THR A 30 -0.37 6.17 25.87
N MET A 31 -0.39 5.98 24.56
CA MET A 31 0.04 6.99 23.60
C MET A 31 -1.17 7.76 23.04
N PRO A 32 -1.03 9.04 22.66
CA PRO A 32 -2.10 9.83 22.05
C PRO A 32 -2.26 9.52 20.55
N PHE A 33 -2.07 8.26 20.16
CA PHE A 33 -2.20 7.79 18.78
C PHE A 33 -3.49 6.99 18.65
N ASP A 34 -4.12 7.06 17.48
CA ASP A 34 -5.27 6.20 17.21
C ASP A 34 -4.83 4.74 16.97
N GLY A 35 -5.77 3.80 17.12
CA GLY A 35 -5.48 2.38 16.94
C GLY A 35 -5.02 2.03 15.52
N THR A 36 -5.41 2.81 14.52
CA THR A 36 -5.11 2.51 13.11
C THR A 36 -3.64 2.66 12.78
N GLN A 37 -2.94 3.59 13.45
CA GLN A 37 -1.49 3.77 13.34
C GLN A 37 -0.71 2.57 13.88
N VAL A 38 -1.21 1.92 14.93
CA VAL A 38 -0.63 0.67 15.47
C VAL A 38 -0.94 -0.49 14.52
N ASP A 39 -2.20 -0.60 14.08
CA ASP A 39 -2.67 -1.69 13.25
C ASP A 39 -1.89 -1.80 11.94
N ILE A 40 -1.56 -0.68 11.28
CA ILE A 40 -0.82 -0.72 10.03
C ILE A 40 0.61 -1.25 10.20
N ILE A 41 1.28 -0.94 11.31
CA ILE A 41 2.60 -1.49 11.63
C ILE A 41 2.47 -2.99 11.88
N VAL A 42 1.52 -3.41 12.72
CA VAL A 42 1.28 -4.82 13.04
C VAL A 42 1.00 -5.62 11.76
N ASN A 43 0.13 -5.11 10.90
CA ASN A 43 -0.21 -5.70 9.61
C ASN A 43 1.01 -5.82 8.69
N ALA A 44 1.81 -4.76 8.54
CA ALA A 44 3.03 -4.79 7.73
C ALA A 44 4.10 -5.74 8.28
N SER A 45 4.09 -5.98 9.60
CA SER A 45 5.03 -6.88 10.28
C SER A 45 4.67 -8.35 10.19
N LEU A 46 3.47 -8.69 9.69
CA LEU A 46 3.10 -10.10 9.49
C LEU A 46 4.05 -10.80 8.50
N PRO A 47 4.35 -12.10 8.71
CA PRO A 47 5.16 -12.88 7.80
C PRO A 47 4.61 -12.90 6.37
N GLU A 48 5.50 -13.01 5.40
CA GLU A 48 5.10 -13.14 4.00
C GLU A 48 4.42 -14.49 3.75
N THR A 49 3.43 -14.49 2.85
CA THR A 49 2.82 -15.73 2.37
C THR A 49 3.84 -16.53 1.56
N ARG A 50 3.66 -17.85 1.52
CA ARG A 50 4.53 -18.73 0.72
C ARG A 50 4.40 -18.46 -0.77
N GLU A 51 3.19 -18.14 -1.20
CA GLU A 51 2.84 -17.84 -2.58
C GLU A 51 1.99 -16.56 -2.62
N VAL A 52 2.17 -15.80 -3.69
CA VAL A 52 1.39 -14.60 -3.99
C VAL A 52 0.55 -14.92 -5.24
N PRO A 53 -0.73 -14.54 -5.29
CA PRO A 53 -1.56 -14.73 -6.47
C PRO A 53 -0.87 -14.14 -7.71
N ALA A 54 -0.84 -14.89 -8.82
CA ALA A 54 -0.12 -14.48 -10.02
C ALA A 54 -0.54 -13.09 -10.54
N ALA A 55 -1.81 -12.72 -10.31
CA ALA A 55 -2.36 -11.43 -10.70
C ALA A 55 -1.82 -10.23 -9.90
N MET A 56 -1.16 -10.47 -8.75
CA MET A 56 -0.47 -9.46 -7.95
C MET A 56 0.99 -9.24 -8.36
N ASN A 57 1.59 -10.17 -9.12
CA ASN A 57 3.01 -10.06 -9.49
C ASN A 57 3.31 -8.79 -10.28
N GLY A 58 2.42 -8.41 -11.21
CA GLY A 58 2.58 -7.17 -11.98
C GLY A 58 2.55 -5.91 -11.11
N ILE A 59 1.75 -5.89 -10.04
CA ILE A 59 1.72 -4.78 -9.08
C ILE A 59 3.03 -4.76 -8.28
N LEU A 60 3.47 -5.91 -7.79
CA LEU A 60 4.72 -6.05 -7.04
C LEU A 60 5.93 -5.62 -7.86
N ASP A 61 6.00 -5.98 -9.14
CA ASP A 61 7.09 -5.62 -10.03
C ASP A 61 7.18 -4.10 -10.22
N LYS A 62 6.04 -3.43 -10.49
CA LYS A 62 5.99 -1.97 -10.61
C LYS A 62 6.39 -1.26 -9.32
N ILE A 63 5.93 -1.78 -8.18
CA ILE A 63 6.34 -1.24 -6.88
C ILE A 63 7.85 -1.45 -6.67
N SER A 64 8.36 -2.64 -6.97
CA SER A 64 9.78 -2.95 -6.87
C SER A 64 10.65 -2.13 -7.83
N ASP A 65 10.12 -1.68 -8.96
CA ASP A 65 10.78 -0.75 -9.87
C ASP A 65 10.89 0.65 -9.24
N VAL A 66 9.80 1.19 -8.68
CA VAL A 66 9.81 2.56 -8.14
C VAL A 66 10.61 2.70 -6.84
N ILE A 67 10.60 1.68 -5.98
CA ILE A 67 11.42 1.67 -4.75
C ILE A 67 12.85 1.18 -5.00
N ASP A 68 13.16 0.77 -6.24
CA ASP A 68 14.43 0.17 -6.65
C ASP A 68 14.85 -1.03 -5.80
N GLY A 69 13.91 -1.90 -5.44
CA GLY A 69 14.20 -2.97 -4.48
C GLY A 69 13.01 -3.77 -3.97
N LYS A 70 13.23 -4.43 -2.83
CA LYS A 70 12.23 -5.22 -2.10
C LYS A 70 12.27 -4.85 -0.62
N VAL A 71 11.14 -4.96 0.05
CA VAL A 71 11.05 -4.61 1.47
C VAL A 71 11.32 -5.82 2.34
N ILE A 72 12.08 -5.65 3.41
CA ILE A 72 12.28 -6.67 4.45
C ILE A 72 12.02 -6.06 5.83
N LEU A 73 11.73 -6.93 6.79
CA LEU A 73 11.63 -6.60 8.20
C LEU A 73 12.75 -7.33 8.96
N GLU A 74 13.53 -6.60 9.75
CA GLU A 74 14.62 -7.13 10.57
C GLU A 74 14.62 -6.39 11.91
N ASP A 75 14.62 -7.12 13.03
CA ASP A 75 14.62 -6.56 14.39
C ASP A 75 13.57 -5.44 14.63
N ASP A 76 12.35 -5.67 14.15
CA ASP A 76 11.19 -4.76 14.17
C ASP A 76 11.38 -3.45 13.39
N SER A 77 12.39 -3.39 12.50
CA SER A 77 12.66 -2.26 11.60
C SER A 77 12.50 -2.66 10.13
N PHE A 78 11.86 -1.78 9.34
CA PHE A 78 11.66 -1.99 7.90
C PHE A 78 12.82 -1.43 7.08
N TYR A 79 13.23 -2.19 6.07
CA TYR A 79 14.30 -1.84 5.15
C TYR A 79 13.88 -2.07 3.70
N VAL A 80 14.46 -1.28 2.78
CA VAL A 80 14.47 -1.60 1.35
C VAL A 80 15.83 -2.21 1.01
N VAL A 81 15.84 -3.46 0.55
CA VAL A 81 17.01 -4.06 -0.09
C VAL A 81 17.01 -3.64 -1.55
N LYS A 82 17.94 -2.74 -1.90
CA LYS A 82 18.10 -2.20 -3.24
C LYS A 82 18.62 -3.24 -4.22
N ARG A 83 18.39 -3.03 -5.52
CA ARG A 83 18.86 -3.94 -6.58
C ARG A 83 20.38 -4.10 -6.62
N ASP A 84 21.11 -3.08 -6.18
CA ASP A 84 22.57 -3.11 -6.05
C ASP A 84 23.06 -3.78 -4.75
N GLY A 85 22.14 -4.30 -3.92
CA GLY A 85 22.43 -5.00 -2.67
C GLY A 85 22.53 -4.10 -1.44
N ARG A 86 22.43 -2.77 -1.57
CA ARG A 86 22.39 -1.88 -0.39
C ARG A 86 21.11 -2.10 0.41
N LYS A 87 21.23 -2.18 1.73
CA LYS A 87 20.10 -2.20 2.65
C LYS A 87 19.89 -0.79 3.19
N ILE A 88 18.75 -0.17 2.86
CA ILE A 88 18.40 1.19 3.26
C ILE A 88 17.27 1.13 4.28
N ASP A 89 17.46 1.76 5.43
CA ASP A 89 16.44 1.90 6.46
C ASP A 89 15.28 2.77 5.94
N PHE A 90 14.03 2.39 6.25
CA PHE A 90 12.86 3.18 5.84
C PHE A 90 12.97 4.65 6.28
N SER A 91 13.52 4.93 7.46
CA SER A 91 13.74 6.30 7.95
C SER A 91 14.61 7.17 7.02
N LEU A 92 15.42 6.55 6.16
CA LEU A 92 16.29 7.22 5.18
C LEU A 92 15.68 7.29 3.77
N GLU A 93 14.57 6.58 3.50
CA GLU A 93 13.84 6.64 2.24
C GLU A 93 12.99 7.91 2.14
N ALA A 94 12.58 8.27 0.92
CA ALA A 94 11.55 9.29 0.75
C ALA A 94 10.20 8.75 1.24
N GLU A 95 9.40 9.58 1.92
CA GLU A 95 8.11 9.15 2.48
C GLU A 95 7.17 8.57 1.42
N GLY A 96 7.15 9.20 0.24
CA GLY A 96 6.35 8.66 -0.85
C GLY A 96 6.79 7.27 -1.33
N LEU A 97 8.09 6.96 -1.29
CA LEU A 97 8.59 5.62 -1.59
C LEU A 97 8.26 4.62 -0.48
N ARG A 98 8.25 5.06 0.78
CA ARG A 98 7.79 4.23 1.91
C ARG A 98 6.34 3.80 1.76
N LYS A 99 5.45 4.67 1.23
CA LYS A 99 4.05 4.29 0.93
C LYS A 99 3.97 3.12 -0.06
N PHE A 100 4.79 3.14 -1.12
CA PHE A 100 4.89 2.02 -2.04
C PHE A 100 5.50 0.78 -1.37
N GLY A 101 6.52 0.95 -0.53
CA GLY A 101 7.10 -0.14 0.27
C GLY A 101 6.08 -0.80 1.20
N LEU A 102 5.20 -0.02 1.84
CA LEU A 102 4.10 -0.52 2.66
C LEU A 102 3.16 -1.39 1.81
N LEU A 103 2.70 -0.90 0.66
CA LEU A 103 1.87 -1.70 -0.25
C LEU A 103 2.56 -3.00 -0.65
N TRP A 104 3.86 -2.95 -0.96
CA TRP A 104 4.64 -4.15 -1.28
C TRP A 104 4.54 -5.18 -0.16
N LYS A 105 4.74 -4.75 1.10
CA LYS A 105 4.61 -5.66 2.25
C LYS A 105 3.21 -6.20 2.39
N LEU A 106 2.19 -5.35 2.33
CA LEU A 106 0.78 -5.72 2.48
C LEU A 106 0.30 -6.71 1.39
N ILE A 107 0.85 -6.64 0.18
CA ILE A 107 0.57 -7.64 -0.85
C ILE A 107 1.33 -8.95 -0.55
N ARG A 108 2.61 -8.86 -0.13
CA ARG A 108 3.46 -10.02 0.13
C ARG A 108 3.06 -10.84 1.35
N ASN A 109 2.38 -10.24 2.32
CA ASN A 109 1.83 -10.95 3.48
C ASN A 109 0.34 -11.30 3.30
N GLY A 110 -0.20 -11.18 2.08
CA GLY A 110 -1.55 -11.64 1.73
C GLY A 110 -2.67 -10.75 2.26
N LEU A 111 -2.34 -9.53 2.70
CA LEU A 111 -3.33 -8.63 3.30
C LEU A 111 -4.18 -7.88 2.26
N LEU A 112 -3.68 -7.76 1.03
CA LEU A 112 -4.34 -7.11 -0.10
C LEU A 112 -4.64 -8.13 -1.21
N GLU A 113 -5.60 -9.03 -0.95
CA GLU A 113 -6.07 -10.06 -1.87
C GLU A 113 -7.57 -9.98 -2.16
N SER A 114 -8.07 -10.83 -3.06
CA SER A 114 -9.49 -10.83 -3.43
C SER A 114 -10.40 -11.01 -2.19
N GLY A 115 -11.35 -10.11 -2.02
CA GLY A 115 -12.30 -10.12 -0.89
C GLY A 115 -11.89 -9.25 0.29
N THR A 116 -10.74 -8.57 0.23
CA THR A 116 -10.33 -7.59 1.25
C THR A 116 -10.86 -6.20 0.95
N VAL A 117 -11.00 -5.38 2.00
CA VAL A 117 -11.33 -3.96 1.89
C VAL A 117 -10.08 -3.14 2.24
N LEU A 118 -9.65 -2.27 1.34
CA LEU A 118 -8.60 -1.29 1.59
C LEU A 118 -9.24 0.10 1.76
N LEU A 119 -8.99 0.72 2.91
CA LEU A 119 -9.25 2.13 3.16
C LEU A 119 -7.91 2.85 3.18
N TRP A 120 -7.74 3.87 2.34
CA TRP A 120 -6.49 4.61 2.26
C TRP A 120 -6.73 6.11 2.30
N GLU A 121 -6.21 6.75 3.35
CA GLU A 121 -6.20 8.21 3.49
C GLU A 121 -4.98 8.83 2.83
N GLU A 122 -5.23 9.87 2.03
CA GLU A 122 -4.26 10.68 1.30
C GLU A 122 -3.11 9.86 0.67
N PRO A 123 -3.43 8.89 -0.21
CA PRO A 123 -2.42 8.09 -0.91
C PRO A 123 -1.40 8.96 -1.65
N GLU A 124 -1.81 10.16 -2.09
CA GLU A 124 -0.98 11.12 -2.81
C GLU A 124 -0.12 12.02 -1.93
N ALA A 125 -0.38 12.12 -0.62
CA ALA A 125 0.39 13.00 0.25
C ALA A 125 1.88 12.63 0.23
N ASN A 126 2.75 13.64 0.18
CA ASN A 126 4.22 13.48 0.12
C ASN A 126 4.75 12.63 -1.06
N LEU A 127 3.92 12.31 -2.07
CA LEU A 127 4.37 11.72 -3.33
C LEU A 127 4.88 12.81 -4.28
N ASN A 128 5.92 12.49 -5.06
CA ASN A 128 6.21 13.25 -6.27
C ASN A 128 5.00 13.15 -7.22
N PRO A 129 4.47 14.26 -7.77
CA PRO A 129 3.37 14.24 -8.74
C PRO A 129 3.55 13.28 -9.92
N GLU A 130 4.80 13.01 -10.34
CA GLU A 130 5.13 12.04 -11.39
C GLU A 130 4.73 10.60 -11.02
N LEU A 131 4.55 10.30 -9.72
CA LEU A 131 4.14 9.00 -9.19
C LEU A 131 2.63 8.88 -8.95
N TYR A 132 1.84 9.95 -9.14
CA TYR A 132 0.38 9.88 -9.06
C TYR A 132 -0.22 8.86 -10.05
N PRO A 133 0.23 8.80 -11.31
CA PRO A 133 -0.20 7.77 -12.25
C PRO A 133 0.00 6.35 -11.73
N LEU A 134 1.16 6.07 -11.16
CA LEU A 134 1.50 4.76 -10.63
C LEU A 134 0.62 4.40 -9.42
N ALA A 135 0.44 5.32 -8.48
CA ALA A 135 -0.43 5.09 -7.33
C ALA A 135 -1.88 4.77 -7.77
N ALA A 136 -2.42 5.56 -8.69
CA ALA A 136 -3.76 5.32 -9.25
C ALA A 136 -3.85 4.00 -10.01
N GLU A 137 -2.83 3.64 -10.79
CA GLU A 137 -2.77 2.36 -11.50
C GLU A 137 -2.78 1.18 -10.53
N ILE A 138 -1.96 1.21 -9.48
CA ILE A 138 -1.92 0.17 -8.45
C ILE A 138 -3.30 -0.01 -7.80
N LEU A 139 -3.96 1.09 -7.40
CA LEU A 139 -5.32 1.04 -6.84
C LEU A 139 -6.30 0.36 -7.83
N LEU A 140 -6.26 0.74 -9.10
CA LEU A 140 -7.14 0.17 -10.12
C LEU A 140 -6.83 -1.30 -10.43
N GLU A 141 -5.59 -1.75 -10.26
CA GLU A 141 -5.20 -3.16 -10.42
C GLU A 141 -5.59 -3.99 -9.20
N LEU A 142 -5.41 -3.48 -7.98
CA LEU A 142 -5.93 -4.10 -6.76
C LEU A 142 -7.46 -4.28 -6.87
N GLN A 143 -8.17 -3.24 -7.32
CA GLN A 143 -9.62 -3.31 -7.53
C GLN A 143 -10.04 -4.38 -8.54
N LYS A 144 -9.32 -4.47 -9.67
CA LYS A 144 -9.53 -5.51 -10.70
C LYS A 144 -9.40 -6.92 -10.12
N ASN A 145 -8.53 -7.08 -9.13
CA ASN A 145 -8.22 -8.36 -8.51
C ASN A 145 -9.06 -8.63 -7.26
N GLY A 146 -10.19 -7.96 -7.11
CA GLY A 146 -11.18 -8.26 -6.08
C GLY A 146 -10.95 -7.55 -4.74
N VAL A 147 -10.01 -6.61 -4.64
CA VAL A 147 -9.90 -5.73 -3.47
C VAL A 147 -10.94 -4.61 -3.58
N GLN A 148 -11.78 -4.43 -2.56
CA GLN A 148 -12.65 -3.27 -2.49
C GLN A 148 -11.88 -2.07 -1.94
N ILE A 149 -11.88 -0.94 -2.64
CA ILE A 149 -11.04 0.21 -2.28
C ILE A 149 -11.89 1.44 -1.98
N PHE A 150 -11.60 2.08 -0.85
CA PHE A 150 -12.08 3.41 -0.48
C PHE A 150 -10.89 4.33 -0.30
N VAL A 151 -10.88 5.44 -1.04
CA VAL A 151 -9.83 6.46 -0.96
C VAL A 151 -10.42 7.73 -0.39
N ALA A 152 -9.79 8.28 0.66
CA ALA A 152 -10.05 9.63 1.14
C ALA A 152 -8.91 10.53 0.68
N THR A 153 -9.21 11.62 -0.02
CA THR A 153 -8.21 12.56 -0.53
C THR A 153 -8.79 13.97 -0.55
N HIS A 154 -7.95 14.95 -0.23
CA HIS A 154 -8.26 16.38 -0.40
C HIS A 154 -7.63 16.95 -1.68
N ASN A 155 -6.89 16.15 -2.44
CA ASN A 155 -6.21 16.57 -3.67
C ASN A 155 -7.12 16.41 -4.89
N TYR A 156 -7.60 17.55 -5.39
CA TYR A 156 -8.45 17.58 -6.58
C TYR A 156 -7.81 16.90 -7.81
N ASN A 157 -6.51 17.09 -8.03
CA ASN A 157 -5.83 16.51 -9.20
C ASN A 157 -5.77 14.99 -9.10
N PHE A 158 -5.47 14.44 -7.94
CA PHE A 158 -5.43 12.99 -7.72
C PHE A 158 -6.83 12.37 -7.84
N ALA A 159 -7.84 12.98 -7.21
CA ALA A 159 -9.23 12.56 -7.32
C ALA A 159 -9.71 12.56 -8.78
N LYS A 160 -9.44 13.65 -9.52
CA LYS A 160 -9.82 13.76 -10.93
C LYS A 160 -9.11 12.73 -11.80
N TYR A 161 -7.85 12.46 -11.51
CA TYR A 161 -7.07 11.45 -12.21
C TYR A 161 -7.67 10.04 -12.04
N LEU A 162 -8.00 9.65 -10.82
CA LEU A 162 -8.68 8.38 -10.53
C LEU A 162 -10.01 8.27 -11.27
N GLU A 163 -10.81 9.35 -11.28
CA GLU A 163 -12.10 9.40 -11.96
C GLU A 163 -11.95 9.15 -13.48
N ILE A 164 -11.02 9.84 -14.14
CA ILE A 164 -10.76 9.70 -15.59
C ILE A 164 -10.27 8.29 -15.91
N ARG A 165 -9.29 7.78 -15.16
CA ARG A 165 -8.74 6.43 -15.39
C ARG A 165 -9.77 5.32 -15.21
N ARG A 166 -10.73 5.51 -14.28
CA ARG A 166 -11.83 4.58 -14.10
C ARG A 166 -12.79 4.60 -15.31
N MET A 167 -13.14 5.78 -15.81
CA MET A 167 -14.01 5.93 -16.99
C MET A 167 -13.38 5.35 -18.26
N GLU A 168 -12.11 5.60 -18.53
CA GLU A 168 -11.40 5.04 -19.71
C GLU A 168 -11.48 3.51 -19.73
N LYS A 169 -11.34 2.89 -18.55
CA LYS A 169 -11.35 1.44 -18.36
C LYS A 169 -12.77 0.85 -18.47
N GLU A 170 -13.78 1.56 -17.97
CA GLU A 170 -15.19 1.20 -18.15
C GLU A 170 -15.61 1.31 -19.63
N GLN A 171 -15.14 2.33 -20.36
CA GLN A 171 -15.38 2.49 -21.80
C GLN A 171 -14.72 1.38 -22.64
N VAL A 172 -13.48 0.98 -22.34
CA VAL A 172 -12.82 -0.14 -23.03
C VAL A 172 -13.56 -1.46 -22.77
N THR A 173 -14.13 -1.64 -21.59
CA THR A 173 -14.95 -2.83 -21.27
C THR A 173 -16.30 -2.79 -22.00
N GLY A 174 -16.92 -1.60 -22.11
CA GLY A 174 -18.19 -1.37 -22.81
C GLY A 174 -18.11 -1.37 -24.35
N ALA A 175 -16.92 -1.28 -24.94
CA ALA A 175 -16.72 -1.26 -26.39
C ALA A 175 -16.47 -2.64 -27.03
N SER A 176 -16.52 -3.74 -26.26
CA SER A 176 -16.27 -5.11 -26.73
C SER A 176 -17.52 -5.98 -26.86
N MET A 177 -18.69 -5.37 -27.12
CA MET A 177 -19.88 -6.07 -27.60
C MET A 177 -20.32 -5.44 -28.92
N GLY A 178 -19.74 -5.90 -30.01
CA GLY A 178 -20.07 -5.46 -31.35
C GLY A 178 -19.51 -6.41 -32.41
N ALA A 179 -20.43 -7.13 -33.04
CA ALA A 179 -20.30 -8.11 -34.13
C ALA A 179 -20.07 -9.57 -33.71
#